data_AF-A0A963DKW6-F1
#
_entry.id   AF-A0A963DKW6-F1
#
_cell.length_a   1.000
_cell.length_b   1.000
_cell.length_c   1.000
_cell.angle_alpha   90.00
_cell.angle_beta   90.00
_cell.angle_gamma   90.00
#
_symmetry.space_group_name_H-M   'P 1'
#
loop_
_entity.id
_entity.type
_entity.pdbx_description
1 polymer ?
#
loop_
_entity_poly.entity_id
_entity_poly.type
_entity_poly.pdbx_seq_one_letter_code
_entity_poly.pdbx_strand_id
1 'polypeptide(L)'
;MKTDNSRSEDKPSGSSRALDAVMNVRLTRCEKAQLCQEARRAGLSVSALVRRRSLGRKVPMVEASLAMVQALRRISVLVEHLDRDSARETPPAVREGAQALRRELQEILAGFSHSC
;
A
#
# COMPACT_ATOMS: atom_id res chain seq x y z
N MET A 1 15.53 -39.40 45.84
CA MET A 1 14.17 -39.31 45.24
C MET A 1 14.14 -37.99 44.46
N LYS A 2 14.31 -37.95 43.12
CA LYS A 2 13.30 -38.17 42.04
C LYS A 2 11.96 -37.54 42.42
N THR A 3 11.40 -36.57 41.69
CA THR A 3 11.05 -36.53 40.25
C THR A 3 11.11 -35.09 39.71
N ASP A 4 11.69 -34.82 38.54
CA ASP A 4 11.11 -34.89 37.18
C ASP A 4 9.97 -33.91 36.86
N ASN A 5 10.11 -33.30 35.67
CA ASN A 5 9.10 -32.71 34.79
C ASN A 5 8.65 -31.25 35.08
N SER A 6 8.51 -30.32 34.13
CA SER A 6 8.39 -30.45 32.67
C SER A 6 8.63 -29.10 31.99
N ARG A 7 9.21 -29.17 30.78
CA ARG A 7 9.06 -28.22 29.67
C ARG A 7 7.68 -27.55 29.59
N SER A 8 7.65 -26.25 29.34
CA SER A 8 6.73 -25.60 28.39
C SER A 8 7.40 -24.31 27.91
N GLU A 9 8.14 -24.42 26.82
CA GLU A 9 7.74 -23.86 25.51
C GLU A 9 7.94 -22.35 25.43
N ASP A 10 9.10 -22.02 24.84
CA ASP A 10 9.36 -20.85 24.02
C ASP A 10 8.09 -20.26 23.38
N LYS A 11 7.72 -19.06 23.82
CA LYS A 11 7.17 -18.08 22.88
C LYS A 11 8.29 -17.10 22.56
N PRO A 12 8.84 -17.11 21.33
CA PRO A 12 9.67 -16.00 20.91
C PRO A 12 8.71 -14.85 20.62
N SER A 13 8.34 -14.09 21.65
CA SER A 13 7.82 -12.74 21.46
C SER A 13 8.98 -11.96 20.88
N GLY A 14 9.03 -11.87 19.55
CA GLY A 14 10.18 -11.36 18.78
C GLY A 14 10.79 -10.12 19.40
N SER A 15 11.89 -10.31 20.11
CA SER A 15 12.71 -9.24 20.68
C SER A 15 13.28 -8.45 19.51
N SER A 16 12.75 -7.26 19.21
CA SER A 16 13.40 -6.37 18.25
C SER A 16 14.68 -5.84 18.89
N ARG A 17 15.76 -6.62 18.80
CA ARG A 17 17.09 -6.22 19.23
C ARG A 17 17.42 -4.88 18.56
N ALA A 18 17.80 -3.87 19.35
CA ALA A 18 18.10 -2.53 18.85
C ALA A 18 19.19 -2.60 17.77
N LEU A 19 19.07 -1.76 16.74
CA LEU A 19 20.09 -1.67 15.69
C LEU A 19 21.29 -0.87 16.24
N ASP A 20 22.48 -1.44 16.17
CA ASP A 20 23.73 -0.90 16.74
C ASP A 20 24.81 -0.58 15.70
N ALA A 21 24.61 -0.96 14.43
CA ALA A 21 25.55 -0.74 13.34
C ALA A 21 24.91 0.01 12.14
N VAL A 22 25.75 0.75 11.40
CA VAL A 22 25.34 1.54 10.23
C VAL A 22 26.09 1.07 8.98
N MET A 23 25.37 0.99 7.85
CA MET A 23 25.92 0.73 6.53
C MET A 23 25.76 1.97 5.65
N ASN A 24 26.86 2.53 5.16
CA ASN A 24 26.86 3.66 4.23
C ASN A 24 26.94 3.16 2.78
N VAL A 25 26.04 3.63 1.92
CA VAL A 25 25.97 3.22 0.50
C VAL A 25 26.12 4.47 -0.38
N ARG A 26 27.06 4.42 -1.34
CA ARG A 26 27.21 5.47 -2.36
C ARG A 26 26.17 5.25 -3.45
N LEU A 27 25.44 6.30 -3.78
CA LEU A 27 24.37 6.29 -4.77
C LEU A 27 24.46 7.54 -5.63
N THR A 28 24.10 7.40 -6.90
CA THR A 28 23.70 8.52 -7.74
C THR A 28 22.43 9.18 -7.20
N ARG A 29 22.15 10.41 -7.65
CA ARG A 29 20.90 11.11 -7.29
C ARG A 29 19.66 10.35 -7.74
N CYS A 30 19.71 9.74 -8.93
CA CYS A 30 18.60 8.98 -9.51
C CYS A 30 18.29 7.73 -8.67
N GLU A 31 19.30 6.94 -8.30
CA GLU A 31 19.11 5.74 -7.48
C GLU A 31 18.55 6.09 -6.09
N LYS A 32 19.06 7.17 -5.47
CA LYS A 32 18.51 7.64 -4.19
C LYS A 32 17.03 8.05 -4.33
N ALA A 33 16.67 8.74 -5.41
CA ALA A 33 15.29 9.15 -5.66
C ALA A 33 14.35 7.93 -5.84
N GLN A 34 14.80 6.91 -6.56
CA GLN A 34 14.07 5.65 -6.73
C GLN A 34 13.85 4.95 -5.38
N LEU A 35 14.90 4.78 -4.58
CA LEU A 35 14.78 4.17 -3.25
C LEU A 35 13.83 4.94 -2.32
N CYS A 36 13.87 6.28 -2.36
CA CYS A 36 12.93 7.11 -1.62
C CYS A 36 11.47 6.87 -2.05
N GLN A 37 11.22 6.77 -3.36
CA GLN A 37 9.88 6.53 -3.88
C GLN A 37 9.37 5.15 -3.49
N GLU A 38 10.20 4.12 -3.63
CA GLU A 38 9.85 2.75 -3.27
C GLU A 38 9.62 2.61 -1.76
N ALA A 39 10.45 3.26 -0.93
CA ALA A 39 10.28 3.23 0.52
C ALA A 39 8.95 3.88 0.92
N ARG A 40 8.58 4.99 0.27
CA ARG A 40 7.25 5.63 0.44
C ARG A 40 6.11 4.69 0.03
N ARG A 41 6.21 4.02 -1.12
CA ARG A 41 5.21 3.03 -1.57
C ARG A 41 5.10 1.82 -0.64
N ALA A 42 6.20 1.47 0.04
CA ALA A 42 6.25 0.38 1.02
C ALA A 42 5.94 0.83 2.45
N GLY A 43 5.71 2.13 2.70
CA GLY A 43 5.45 2.65 4.05
C GLY A 43 6.62 2.46 5.00
N LEU A 44 7.84 2.40 4.47
CA LEU A 44 9.07 2.16 5.20
C LEU A 44 9.99 3.38 5.11
N SER A 45 10.94 3.48 6.05
CA SER A 45 12.11 4.32 5.82
C SER A 45 13.01 3.70 4.75
N VAL A 46 13.85 4.52 4.10
CA VAL A 46 14.81 4.03 3.10
C VAL A 46 15.75 2.97 3.68
N SER A 47 16.24 3.18 4.91
CA SER A 47 17.10 2.22 5.59
C SER A 47 16.37 0.91 5.91
N ALA A 48 15.09 0.97 6.29
CA ALA A 48 14.28 -0.22 6.53
C ALA A 48 14.00 -0.99 5.24
N LEU A 49 13.70 -0.31 4.13
CA LEU A 49 13.54 -0.91 2.80
C LEU A 49 14.82 -1.65 2.39
N VAL A 50 15.95 -0.94 2.39
CA VAL A 50 17.25 -1.48 1.96
C VAL A 50 17.66 -2.65 2.82
N ARG A 51 17.56 -2.54 4.15
CA ARG A 51 17.89 -3.63 5.08
C ARG A 51 17.01 -4.86 4.87
N ARG A 52 15.72 -4.69 4.59
CA ARG A 52 14.84 -5.82 4.29
C ARG A 52 15.30 -6.51 3.00
N ARG A 53 15.52 -5.76 1.92
CA ARG A 53 15.98 -6.31 0.64
C ARG A 53 17.34 -7.01 0.74
N SER A 54 18.33 -6.37 1.37
CA SER A 54 19.68 -6.92 1.49
C SER A 54 19.74 -8.20 2.32
N LEU A 55 18.78 -8.39 3.23
CA LEU A 55 18.64 -9.60 4.05
C LEU A 55 17.57 -10.57 3.50
N GLY A 56 17.13 -10.39 2.25
CA GLY A 56 16.16 -11.27 1.58
C GLY A 56 14.76 -11.28 2.18
N ARG A 57 14.42 -10.29 3.03
CA ARG A 57 13.09 -10.18 3.66
C ARG A 57 12.11 -9.52 2.70
N LYS A 58 10.87 -10.02 2.69
CA LYS A 58 9.79 -9.44 1.89
C LYS A 58 9.59 -7.95 2.22
N VAL A 59 9.52 -7.14 1.17
CA VAL A 59 9.13 -5.74 1.26
C VAL A 59 7.60 -5.69 1.20
N PRO A 60 6.92 -5.19 2.24
CA PRO A 60 5.47 -5.07 2.23
C PRO A 60 5.08 -4.02 1.18
N MET A 61 4.06 -4.34 0.40
CA MET A 61 3.39 -3.36 -0.44
C MET A 61 2.36 -2.66 0.47
N VAL A 62 2.36 -1.32 0.53
CA VAL A 62 1.30 -0.62 1.28
C VAL A 62 0.04 -0.75 0.47
N GLU A 63 -0.90 -1.53 1.00
CA GLU A 63 -2.27 -1.47 0.55
C GLU A 63 -2.79 -0.05 0.74
N ALA A 64 -3.57 0.43 -0.23
CA ALA A 64 -4.24 1.71 -0.13
C ALA A 64 -4.94 1.83 1.22
N SER A 65 -4.81 2.97 1.89
CA SER A 65 -5.51 3.17 3.15
C SER A 65 -7.00 2.99 2.93
N LEU A 66 -7.68 2.34 3.90
CA LEU A 66 -9.11 2.14 3.85
C LEU A 66 -9.87 3.46 3.60
N ALA A 67 -9.37 4.57 4.15
CA ALA A 67 -9.90 5.91 3.92
C ALA A 67 -9.81 6.35 2.45
N MET A 68 -8.72 6.04 1.75
CA MET A 68 -8.54 6.34 0.32
C MET A 68 -9.49 5.50 -0.54
N VAL A 69 -9.63 4.20 -0.24
CA VAL A 69 -10.58 3.32 -0.94
C VAL A 69 -12.02 3.82 -0.74
N GLN A 70 -12.39 4.21 0.47
CA GLN A 70 -13.71 4.78 0.76
C GLN A 70 -13.94 6.11 0.04
N ALA A 71 -12.92 6.98 -0.05
CA ALA A 71 -13.02 8.23 -0.79
C ALA A 71 -13.27 7.99 -2.29
N LEU A 72 -12.54 7.05 -2.89
CA LEU A 72 -12.73 6.68 -4.29
C LEU A 72 -14.14 6.11 -4.54
N ARG A 73 -14.64 5.23 -3.67
CA ARG A 73 -16.02 4.72 -3.76
C ARG A 73 -17.07 5.82 -3.71
N ARG A 74 -16.90 6.80 -2.80
CA ARG A 74 -17.81 7.95 -2.72
C ARG A 74 -17.80 8.77 -4.01
N ILE A 75 -16.61 9.02 -4.58
CA ILE A 75 -16.48 9.73 -5.86
C ILE A 75 -17.18 8.95 -6.98
N SER A 76 -17.01 7.63 -7.05
CA SER A 76 -17.69 6.80 -8.07
C SER A 76 -19.21 6.93 -8.01
N VAL A 77 -19.79 6.90 -6.81
CA VAL A 77 -21.24 7.06 -6.62
C VAL A 77 -21.70 8.46 -7.03
N LEU A 78 -20.95 9.51 -6.70
CA LEU A 78 -21.28 10.88 -7.11
C LEU A 78 -21.25 11.04 -8.63
N VAL A 79 -20.27 10.44 -9.31
CA VAL A 79 -20.18 10.44 -10.78
C VAL A 79 -21.38 9.71 -11.40
N GLU A 80 -21.82 8.59 -10.81
CA GLU A 80 -23.00 7.86 -11.27
C GLU A 80 -24.29 8.68 -11.11
N HIS A 81 -24.43 9.40 -9.99
CA HIS A 81 -25.58 10.28 -9.78
C HIS A 81 -25.60 11.43 -10.78
N LEU A 82 -24.46 12.07 -11.03
CA LEU A 82 -24.34 13.10 -12.06
C LEU A 82 -24.72 12.56 -13.44
N ASP A 83 -24.27 11.37 -13.83
CA ASP A 83 -24.62 10.78 -15.13
C ASP A 83 -26.14 10.49 -15.24
N ARG A 84 -26.76 10.02 -14.15
CA ARG A 84 -28.20 9.69 -14.10
C ARG A 84 -29.08 10.94 -14.12
N ASP A 85 -28.78 11.92 -13.27
CA ASP A 85 -29.61 13.12 -13.10
C ASP A 85 -29.45 14.09 -14.28
N SER A 86 -28.26 14.12 -14.88
CA SER A 86 -27.96 15.02 -15.99
C SER A 86 -28.38 14.45 -17.35
N ALA A 87 -28.88 13.21 -17.42
CA ALA A 87 -29.06 12.48 -18.68
C ALA A 87 -29.92 13.21 -19.74
N ARG A 88 -30.80 14.15 -19.32
CA ARG A 88 -31.62 14.98 -20.22
C ARG A 88 -31.00 16.33 -20.61
N GLU A 89 -30.05 16.86 -19.83
CA GLU A 89 -29.53 18.23 -19.98
C GLU A 89 -28.02 18.32 -20.19
N THR A 90 -27.25 17.24 -19.99
CA THR A 90 -25.80 17.26 -20.20
C THR A 90 -25.42 17.06 -21.68
N PRO A 91 -24.48 17.89 -22.18
CA PRO A 91 -23.84 17.67 -23.48
C PRO A 91 -23.20 16.28 -23.57
N PRO A 92 -23.21 15.64 -24.75
CA PRO A 92 -22.69 14.28 -24.94
C PRO A 92 -21.22 14.14 -24.50
N ALA A 93 -20.39 15.15 -24.75
CA ALA A 93 -18.98 15.17 -24.33
C ALA A 93 -18.79 15.10 -22.79
N VAL A 94 -19.70 15.70 -22.02
CA VAL A 94 -19.64 15.67 -20.54
C VAL A 94 -20.02 14.28 -20.03
N ARG A 95 -21.02 13.66 -20.66
CA ARG A 95 -21.48 12.29 -20.37
C ARG A 95 -20.39 11.26 -20.67
N GLU A 96 -19.72 11.39 -21.80
CA GLU A 96 -18.58 10.54 -22.17
C GLU A 96 -17.42 10.67 -21.17
N GLY A 97 -17.11 11.90 -20.74
CA GLY A 97 -16.11 12.17 -19.70
C GLY A 97 -16.45 11.52 -18.36
N ALA A 98 -17.71 11.60 -17.92
CA ALA A 98 -18.18 10.96 -16.70
C ALA A 98 -18.09 9.42 -16.78
N GLN A 99 -18.47 8.83 -17.92
CA GLN A 99 -18.36 7.40 -18.17
C GLN A 99 -16.90 6.91 -18.24
N ALA A 100 -15.99 7.71 -18.82
CA ALA A 100 -14.56 7.42 -18.80
C ALA A 100 -14.00 7.46 -17.38
N LEU A 101 -14.29 8.50 -16.60
CA LEU A 101 -13.85 8.62 -15.21
C LEU A 101 -14.38 7.47 -14.34
N ARG A 102 -15.64 7.05 -14.54
CA ARG A 102 -16.22 5.91 -13.83
C ARG A 102 -15.46 4.61 -14.10
N ARG A 103 -15.08 4.36 -15.36
CA ARG A 103 -14.29 3.17 -15.75
C ARG A 103 -12.94 3.15 -15.05
N GLU A 104 -12.19 4.25 -15.10
CA GLU A 104 -10.89 4.38 -14.42
C GLU A 104 -11.00 4.13 -12.91
N LEU A 105 -12.01 4.71 -12.25
CA LEU A 105 -12.23 4.49 -10.83
C LEU A 105 -12.58 3.03 -10.50
N GLN A 106 -13.37 2.37 -11.35
CA GLN A 106 -13.71 0.96 -11.19
C GLN A 106 -12.49 0.05 -11.35
N GLU A 107 -11.62 0.32 -12.33
CA GLU A 107 -10.37 -0.42 -12.52
C GLU A 107 -9.44 -0.28 -11.31
N ILE A 108 -9.27 0.94 -10.81
CA ILE A 108 -8.50 1.22 -9.60
C ILE A 108 -9.06 0.46 -8.39
N LEU A 109 -10.38 0.52 -8.18
CA LEU A 109 -11.05 -0.19 -7.07
C LEU A 109 -10.99 -1.72 -7.21
N ALA A 110 -11.08 -2.25 -8.43
CA ALA A 110 -10.96 -3.68 -8.71
C ALA A 110 -9.52 -4.18 -8.44
N GLY A 111 -8.51 -3.38 -8.80
CA GLY A 111 -7.10 -3.66 -8.49
C GLY A 111 -6.83 -3.78 -6.98
N PHE A 112 -7.52 -2.99 -6.15
CA PHE A 112 -7.42 -3.12 -4.69
C PHE A 112 -8.11 -4.36 -4.13
N SER A 113 -9.12 -4.91 -4.81
CA SER A 113 -9.86 -6.09 -4.35
C SER A 113 -9.08 -7.40 -4.47
N HIS A 114 -7.99 -7.41 -5.26
CA HIS A 114 -7.14 -8.59 -5.51
C HIS A 114 -5.92 -8.68 -4.58
N SER A 115 -5.76 -7.73 -3.65
CA SER A 115 -4.59 -7.66 -2.75
C SER A 115 -4.87 -8.16 -1.32
N CYS A 116 -6.13 -8.44 -0.97
CA CYS A 116 -6.54 -9.00 0.32
C CYS A 116 -6.37 -10.51 0.40
#